data_AF-A0A1Q6Y8I0-F1
#
_entry.id   AF-A0A1Q6Y8I0-F1
#
_cell.length_a   1.000
_cell.length_b   1.000
_cell.length_c   1.000
_cell.angle_alpha   90.00
_cell.angle_beta   90.00
_cell.angle_gamma   90.00
#
_symmetry.space_group_name_H-M   'P 1'
#
loop_
_entity.id
_entity.type
_entity.pdbx_description
1 polymer ?
#
loop_
_entity_poly.entity_id
_entity_poly.type
_entity_poly.pdbx_seq_one_letter_code
_entity_poly.pdbx_strand_id
1 'polypeptide(L)'
;MKRLAYIDWMRGLACVLMFQTHCYDSWMSPEAKKSSSLIGWSRLGGTLPAPLFIFLAGVSFALVTEKLRAKGIARNAIARHTIWRGAEILGMGLLFRVQEFALGYPWSPWTDLLRVDVLNILGLSMMAMGVLCWAAGDGDAAEARVRTLVAGIFAAVIAAMATPPLWTTHRPKFLPWPLESYINGVHIFKEPQPWLFPLFPWSAFAFAGLAVGFFLFSDFARRREGLAFAALGGAGIATCYLSILFDSSPVQLYAVYDYWHSNPNFLLLRCGILLMILFLVYAWCRWGLAQKGFSPIIQLGNTSLLVYWVHIEFVYGRFSILPKGQCSALKATAGLITIFLAMLGLSLARTTWKKWRVRALPKNPAATAAPAGF
;
A
#
# COMPACT_ATOMS: atom_id res chain seq x y z
N MET A 1 -7.29 21.05 9.14
CA MET A 1 -7.10 19.65 9.62
C MET A 1 -5.62 19.37 9.81
N LYS A 2 -5.25 18.83 10.98
CA LYS A 2 -3.89 18.39 11.30
C LYS A 2 -3.57 17.11 10.52
N ARG A 3 -2.29 16.91 10.19
CA ARG A 3 -1.78 15.69 9.55
C ARG A 3 -1.97 14.50 10.50
N LEU A 4 -2.45 13.37 9.97
CA LEU A 4 -2.76 12.18 10.77
C LEU A 4 -1.50 11.34 10.99
N ALA A 5 -0.86 11.51 12.14
CA ALA A 5 0.44 10.88 12.41
C ALA A 5 0.39 9.35 12.39
N TYR A 6 -0.73 8.72 12.76
CA TYR A 6 -0.88 7.26 12.70
C TYR A 6 -0.82 6.71 11.27
N ILE A 7 -1.28 7.46 10.26
CA ILE A 7 -1.17 7.05 8.85
C ILE A 7 0.27 7.09 8.41
N ASP A 8 0.98 8.18 8.71
CA ASP A 8 2.40 8.29 8.36
C ASP A 8 3.25 7.28 9.14
N TRP A 9 2.92 6.99 10.40
CA TRP A 9 3.58 5.96 11.18
C TRP A 9 3.36 4.56 10.59
N MET A 10 2.11 4.21 10.24
CA MET A 10 1.80 2.91 9.62
C MET A 10 2.46 2.75 8.24
N ARG A 11 2.57 3.83 7.44
CA ARG A 11 3.38 3.83 6.20
C ARG A 11 4.87 3.62 6.50
N GLY A 12 5.38 4.21 7.56
CA GLY A 12 6.74 4.01 8.03
C GLY A 12 7.01 2.57 8.45
N LEU A 13 6.08 1.95 9.18
CA LEU A 13 6.13 0.53 9.52
C LEU A 13 6.20 -0.33 8.25
N ALA A 14 5.37 -0.04 7.25
CA ALA A 14 5.41 -0.72 5.96
C ALA A 14 6.78 -0.57 5.28
N CYS A 15 7.43 0.60 5.36
CA CYS A 15 8.80 0.78 4.84
C CYS A 15 9.81 -0.13 5.55
N VAL A 16 9.77 -0.20 6.88
CA VAL A 16 10.72 -1.01 7.65
C VAL A 16 10.55 -2.50 7.35
N LEU A 17 9.31 -2.99 7.31
CA LEU A 17 9.01 -4.38 6.97
C LEU A 17 9.42 -4.70 5.52
N MET A 18 9.22 -3.75 4.60
CA MET A 18 9.65 -3.88 3.21
C MET A 18 11.18 -4.01 3.11
N PHE A 19 11.93 -3.13 3.77
CA PHE A 19 13.39 -3.19 3.77
C PHE A 19 13.87 -4.53 4.30
N GLN A 20 13.31 -4.99 5.42
CA GLN A 20 13.66 -6.28 6.01
C GLN A 20 13.43 -7.42 5.02
N THR A 21 12.27 -7.46 4.39
CA THR A 21 11.89 -8.50 3.44
C THR A 21 12.83 -8.54 2.26
N HIS A 22 13.08 -7.39 1.63
CA HIS A 22 13.96 -7.31 0.46
C HIS A 22 15.42 -7.64 0.81
N CYS A 23 15.92 -7.14 1.95
CA CYS A 23 17.30 -7.42 2.39
C CYS A 23 17.51 -8.92 2.65
N TYR A 24 16.59 -9.56 3.36
CA TYR A 24 16.69 -10.98 3.68
C TYR A 24 16.43 -11.86 2.47
N ASP A 25 15.53 -11.47 1.58
CA ASP A 25 15.29 -12.20 0.35
C ASP A 25 16.49 -12.10 -0.61
N SER A 26 17.03 -10.90 -0.82
CA SER A 26 18.14 -10.68 -1.76
C SER A 26 19.46 -11.26 -1.26
N TRP A 27 19.84 -11.02 0.00
CA TRP A 27 21.22 -11.27 0.44
C TRP A 27 21.45 -12.61 1.11
N MET A 28 20.46 -13.18 1.82
CA MET A 28 20.69 -14.38 2.61
C MET A 28 20.87 -15.63 1.75
N SER A 29 21.81 -16.49 2.15
CA SER A 29 21.96 -17.81 1.53
C SER A 29 20.74 -18.71 1.76
N PRO A 30 20.50 -19.72 0.91
CA PRO A 30 19.39 -20.66 1.09
C PRO A 30 19.39 -21.35 2.47
N GLU A 31 20.57 -21.65 3.01
CA GLU A 31 20.76 -22.25 4.34
C GLU A 31 20.42 -21.24 5.43
N ALA A 32 20.92 -20.01 5.31
CA ALA A 32 20.62 -18.94 6.25
C ALA A 32 19.11 -18.65 6.28
N LYS A 33 18.42 -18.72 5.14
CA LYS A 33 16.95 -18.55 5.10
C LYS A 33 16.22 -19.62 5.93
N LYS A 34 16.81 -20.78 6.19
CA LYS A 34 16.21 -21.90 6.94
C LYS A 34 16.58 -21.92 8.44
N SER A 35 17.54 -21.11 8.88
CA SER A 35 18.30 -21.40 10.11
C SER A 35 17.72 -20.90 11.43
N SER A 36 16.63 -20.12 11.47
CA SER A 36 16.07 -19.64 12.76
C SER A 36 14.56 -19.36 12.76
N SER A 37 13.96 -19.47 13.95
CA SER A 37 12.56 -19.09 14.21
C SER A 37 12.29 -17.60 13.99
N LEU A 38 13.26 -16.74 14.29
CA LEU A 38 13.19 -15.30 14.03
C LEU A 38 13.08 -14.99 12.53
N ILE A 39 13.74 -15.78 11.68
CA ILE A 39 13.61 -15.67 10.22
C ILE A 39 12.26 -16.20 9.74
N GLY A 40 11.69 -17.20 10.43
CA GLY A 40 10.30 -17.61 10.21
C GLY A 40 9.30 -16.47 10.46
N TRP A 41 9.43 -15.79 11.60
CA TRP A 41 8.60 -14.63 11.93
C TRP A 41 8.80 -13.45 10.98
N SER A 42 10.03 -13.22 10.49
CA SER A 42 10.29 -12.16 9.52
C SER A 42 9.60 -12.41 8.17
N ARG A 43 9.46 -13.67 7.73
CA ARG A 43 8.69 -14.02 6.53
C ARG A 43 7.21 -13.69 6.66
N LEU A 44 6.61 -13.99 7.82
CA LEU A 44 5.22 -13.59 8.10
C LEU A 44 5.07 -12.08 8.04
N GLY A 45 5.97 -11.35 8.71
CA GLY A 45 6.02 -9.89 8.64
C GLY A 45 6.22 -9.36 7.21
N GLY A 46 7.00 -10.06 6.40
CA GLY A 46 7.27 -9.69 5.01
C GLY A 46 6.11 -9.85 4.04
N THR A 47 5.01 -10.47 4.46
CA THR A 47 3.76 -10.48 3.69
C THR A 47 2.93 -9.21 3.85
N LEU A 48 3.25 -8.35 4.82
CA LEU A 48 2.47 -7.17 5.19
C LEU A 48 2.80 -5.86 4.46
N PRO A 49 4.01 -5.60 3.92
CA PRO A 49 4.33 -4.29 3.34
C PRO A 49 3.39 -3.87 2.21
N ALA A 50 3.19 -4.74 1.22
CA ALA A 50 2.32 -4.43 0.08
C ALA A 50 0.85 -4.25 0.51
N PRO A 51 0.22 -5.14 1.31
CA PRO A 51 -1.13 -4.89 1.83
C PRO A 51 -1.24 -3.59 2.63
N LEU A 52 -0.24 -3.26 3.47
CA LEU A 52 -0.22 -2.01 4.24
C LEU A 52 -0.21 -0.78 3.32
N PHE A 53 0.67 -0.73 2.31
CA PHE A 53 0.75 0.42 1.40
C PHE A 53 -0.53 0.60 0.59
N ILE A 54 -1.08 -0.50 0.07
CA ILE A 54 -2.28 -0.46 -0.77
C ILE A 54 -3.51 -0.06 0.07
N PHE A 55 -3.67 -0.64 1.26
CA PHE A 55 -4.72 -0.25 2.20
C PHE A 55 -4.61 1.22 2.64
N LEU A 56 -3.41 1.68 2.99
CA LEU A 56 -3.19 3.07 3.38
C LEU A 56 -3.40 4.04 2.22
N ALA A 57 -3.17 3.63 0.97
CA ALA A 57 -3.53 4.43 -0.18
C ALA A 57 -5.04 4.61 -0.29
N GLY A 58 -5.83 3.56 -0.06
CA GLY A 58 -7.30 3.64 0.06
C GLY A 58 -7.76 4.60 1.16
N VAL A 59 -7.21 4.45 2.37
CA VAL A 59 -7.51 5.38 3.49
C VAL A 59 -7.17 6.82 3.09
N SER A 60 -5.98 7.03 2.52
CA SER A 60 -5.53 8.36 2.10
C SER A 60 -6.39 8.96 0.98
N PHE A 61 -6.88 8.11 0.08
CA PHE A 61 -7.77 8.49 -1.00
C PHE A 61 -9.09 9.05 -0.46
N ALA A 62 -9.68 8.38 0.53
CA ALA A 62 -10.90 8.86 1.20
C ALA A 62 -10.66 10.22 1.86
N LEU A 63 -9.52 10.42 2.54
CA LEU A 63 -9.17 11.73 3.15
C LEU A 63 -9.06 12.85 2.12
N VAL A 64 -8.43 12.59 0.98
CA VAL A 64 -8.33 13.59 -0.09
C VAL A 64 -9.71 13.90 -0.66
N THR A 65 -10.52 12.87 -0.90
CA THR A 65 -11.88 12.99 -1.44
C THR A 65 -12.77 13.83 -0.52
N GLU A 66 -12.85 13.48 0.78
CA GLU A 66 -13.64 14.23 1.76
C GLU A 66 -13.13 15.65 1.97
N LYS A 67 -11.81 15.86 1.93
CA LYS A 67 -11.22 17.20 2.03
C LYS A 67 -11.59 18.08 0.84
N LEU A 68 -11.59 17.54 -0.38
CA LEU A 68 -11.99 18.29 -1.57
C LEU A 68 -13.49 18.56 -1.56
N ARG A 69 -14.31 17.59 -1.13
CA ARG A 69 -15.76 17.76 -0.96
C ARG A 69 -16.08 18.84 0.07
N ALA A 70 -15.39 18.85 1.22
CA ALA A 70 -15.55 19.88 2.25
C ALA A 70 -15.15 21.29 1.77
N LYS A 71 -14.38 21.40 0.69
CA LYS A 71 -14.05 22.66 0.02
C LYS A 71 -15.06 23.06 -1.06
N GLY A 72 -16.15 22.31 -1.23
CA GLY A 72 -17.14 22.55 -2.28
C GLY A 72 -16.66 22.21 -3.69
N ILE A 73 -15.59 21.43 -3.84
CA ILE A 73 -15.11 21.04 -5.18
C ILE A 73 -16.11 20.08 -5.81
N ALA A 74 -16.51 20.36 -7.05
CA ALA A 74 -17.47 19.55 -7.78
C ALA A 74 -17.01 18.10 -7.96
N ARG A 75 -17.96 17.16 -7.91
CA ARG A 75 -17.74 15.70 -8.02
C ARG A 75 -16.85 15.32 -9.21
N ASN A 76 -17.15 15.86 -10.38
CA ASN A 76 -16.39 15.59 -11.61
C ASN A 76 -14.93 16.06 -11.51
N ALA A 77 -14.68 17.20 -10.85
CA ALA A 77 -13.34 17.72 -10.64
C ALA A 77 -12.57 16.88 -9.61
N ILE A 78 -13.23 16.41 -8.55
CA ILE A 78 -12.63 15.47 -7.58
C ILE A 78 -12.23 14.17 -8.29
N ALA A 79 -13.16 13.58 -9.06
CA ALA A 79 -12.92 12.34 -9.80
C ALA A 79 -11.76 12.49 -10.80
N ARG A 80 -11.77 13.57 -11.59
CA ARG A 80 -10.68 13.87 -12.52
C ARG A 80 -9.35 14.00 -11.78
N HIS A 81 -9.31 14.75 -10.68
CA HIS A 81 -8.09 14.94 -9.91
C HIS A 81 -7.53 13.62 -9.35
N THR A 82 -8.39 12.77 -8.77
CA THR A 82 -7.97 11.51 -8.16
C THR A 82 -7.59 10.45 -9.19
N ILE A 83 -8.30 10.37 -10.31
CA ILE A 83 -7.97 9.48 -11.44
C ILE A 83 -6.64 9.88 -12.07
N TRP A 84 -6.43 11.18 -12.34
CA TRP A 84 -5.13 11.65 -12.86
C TRP A 84 -3.99 11.37 -11.90
N ARG A 85 -4.22 11.54 -10.60
CA ARG A 85 -3.21 11.17 -9.60
C ARG A 85 -2.91 9.66 -9.64
N GLY A 86 -3.91 8.81 -9.83
CA GLY A 86 -3.72 7.37 -10.06
C GLY A 86 -2.91 7.07 -11.32
N ALA A 87 -3.20 7.76 -12.43
CA ALA A 87 -2.45 7.66 -13.68
C ALA A 87 -0.99 8.11 -13.53
N GLU A 88 -0.71 9.15 -12.73
CA GLU A 88 0.66 9.55 -12.40
C GLU A 88 1.42 8.46 -11.62
N ILE A 89 0.77 7.80 -10.65
CA ILE A 89 1.38 6.67 -9.93
C ILE A 89 1.67 5.50 -10.88
N LEU A 90 0.72 5.18 -11.77
CA LEU A 90 0.90 4.15 -12.79
C LEU A 90 2.08 4.48 -13.72
N GLY A 91 2.16 5.71 -14.21
CA GLY A 91 3.26 6.20 -15.04
C GLY A 91 4.61 6.12 -14.31
N MET A 92 4.64 6.45 -13.02
CA MET A 92 5.84 6.27 -12.19
C MET A 92 6.23 4.80 -12.03
N GLY A 93 5.27 3.88 -11.91
CA GLY A 93 5.55 2.43 -11.89
C GLY A 93 6.17 1.94 -13.21
N LEU A 94 5.65 2.40 -14.35
CA LEU A 94 6.24 2.09 -15.66
C LEU A 94 7.65 2.69 -15.82
N LEU A 95 7.85 3.93 -15.39
CA LEU A 95 9.17 4.58 -15.41
C LEU A 95 10.17 3.83 -14.52
N PHE A 96 9.73 3.35 -13.36
CA PHE A 96 10.57 2.57 -12.46
C PHE A 96 11.09 1.28 -13.11
N ARG A 97 10.25 0.59 -13.89
CA ARG A 97 10.66 -0.59 -14.66
C ARG A 97 11.69 -0.26 -15.74
N VAL A 98 11.53 0.86 -16.45
CA VAL A 98 12.51 1.33 -17.44
C VAL A 98 13.86 1.61 -16.77
N GLN A 99 13.86 2.25 -15.60
CA GLN A 99 15.08 2.51 -14.83
C GLN A 99 15.76 1.21 -14.41
N GLU A 100 15.04 0.28 -13.79
CA GLU A 100 15.60 -0.99 -13.33
C GLU A 100 16.20 -1.80 -14.48
N PHE A 101 15.51 -1.85 -15.63
CA PHE A 101 16.02 -2.50 -16.83
C PHE A 101 17.34 -1.87 -17.31
N ALA A 102 17.38 -0.53 -17.38
CA ALA A 102 18.58 0.20 -17.79
C ALA A 102 19.77 -0.01 -16.83
N LEU A 103 19.52 0.00 -15.52
CA LEU A 103 20.55 -0.23 -14.51
C LEU A 103 20.97 -1.70 -14.39
N GLY A 104 20.08 -2.63 -14.76
CA GLY A 104 20.33 -4.06 -14.83
C GLY A 104 21.08 -4.54 -16.08
N TYR A 105 21.28 -3.67 -17.07
CA TYR A 105 21.98 -4.03 -18.31
C TYR A 105 23.45 -4.47 -18.06
N PRO A 106 23.95 -5.53 -18.72
CA PRO A 106 23.29 -6.37 -19.75
C PRO A 106 22.58 -7.63 -19.19
N TRP A 107 22.42 -7.79 -17.88
CA TRP A 107 21.91 -9.03 -17.27
C TRP A 107 20.38 -9.11 -17.15
N SER A 108 19.67 -7.97 -17.22
CA SER A 108 18.20 -7.96 -17.11
C SER A 108 17.54 -8.39 -18.44
N PRO A 109 16.61 -9.36 -18.42
CA PRO A 109 15.83 -9.72 -19.60
C PRO A 109 14.84 -8.60 -19.97
N TRP A 110 14.58 -8.42 -21.28
CA TRP A 110 13.66 -7.39 -21.77
C TRP A 110 12.24 -7.53 -21.19
N THR A 111 11.84 -8.73 -20.79
CA THR A 111 10.53 -9.02 -20.16
C THR A 111 10.35 -8.30 -18.83
N ASP A 112 11.43 -7.90 -18.15
CA ASP A 112 11.36 -7.16 -16.89
C ASP A 112 10.69 -5.79 -17.05
N LEU A 113 10.77 -5.18 -18.24
CA LEU A 113 10.07 -3.94 -18.58
C LEU A 113 8.54 -4.05 -18.43
N LEU A 114 8.01 -5.26 -18.62
CA LEU A 114 6.57 -5.55 -18.62
C LEU A 114 6.10 -6.20 -17.32
N ARG A 115 6.99 -6.36 -16.34
CA ARG A 115 6.66 -6.90 -15.02
C ARG A 115 5.73 -5.94 -14.27
N VAL A 116 4.64 -6.47 -13.74
CA VAL A 116 3.66 -5.67 -12.99
C VAL A 116 4.11 -5.49 -11.55
N ASP A 117 4.35 -4.24 -11.18
CA ASP A 117 4.79 -3.83 -9.85
C ASP A 117 3.64 -3.37 -8.94
N VAL A 118 3.92 -3.26 -7.64
CA VAL A 118 2.99 -2.69 -6.66
C VAL A 118 2.55 -1.27 -7.05
N LEU A 119 3.44 -0.45 -7.64
CA LEU A 119 3.06 0.90 -8.10
C LEU A 119 2.04 0.87 -9.25
N ASN A 120 2.14 -0.09 -10.17
CA ASN A 120 1.18 -0.24 -11.26
C ASN A 120 -0.24 -0.48 -10.71
N ILE A 121 -0.36 -1.43 -9.77
CA ILE A 121 -1.65 -1.76 -9.16
C ILE A 121 -2.14 -0.66 -8.24
N LEU A 122 -1.26 0.04 -7.55
CA LEU A 122 -1.63 1.19 -6.74
C LEU A 122 -2.29 2.26 -7.62
N GLY A 123 -1.69 2.57 -8.77
CA GLY A 123 -2.23 3.53 -9.74
C GLY A 123 -3.59 3.10 -10.29
N LEU A 124 -3.71 1.86 -10.75
CA LEU A 124 -4.97 1.31 -11.28
C LEU A 124 -6.07 1.25 -10.22
N SER A 125 -5.73 0.83 -8.99
CA SER A 125 -6.67 0.80 -7.87
C SER A 125 -7.16 2.21 -7.52
N MET A 126 -6.27 3.22 -7.54
CA MET A 126 -6.66 4.61 -7.34
C MET A 126 -7.60 5.13 -8.43
N MET A 127 -7.36 4.78 -9.70
CA MET A 127 -8.26 5.14 -10.80
C MET A 127 -9.63 4.48 -10.62
N ALA A 128 -9.68 3.18 -10.28
CA ALA A 128 -10.91 2.45 -10.01
C ALA A 128 -11.69 3.03 -8.81
N MET A 129 -11.01 3.38 -7.72
CA MET A 129 -11.61 4.08 -6.59
C MET A 129 -12.13 5.47 -6.99
N GLY A 130 -11.46 6.18 -7.89
CA GLY A 130 -11.94 7.47 -8.42
C GLY A 130 -13.24 7.34 -9.19
N VAL A 131 -13.35 6.32 -10.05
CA VAL A 131 -14.60 5.99 -10.76
C VAL A 131 -15.70 5.58 -9.78
N LEU A 132 -15.38 4.75 -8.78
CA LEU A 132 -16.34 4.32 -7.75
C LEU A 132 -16.85 5.49 -6.92
N CYS A 133 -15.96 6.37 -6.44
CA CYS A 133 -16.33 7.58 -5.70
C CYS A 133 -17.13 8.57 -6.56
N TRP A 134 -16.87 8.63 -7.87
CA TRP A 134 -17.65 9.44 -8.79
C TRP A 134 -19.07 8.89 -8.95
N ALA A 135 -19.21 7.59 -9.18
CA ALA A 135 -20.51 6.93 -9.32
C ALA A 135 -21.32 6.98 -8.01
N ALA A 136 -20.65 6.77 -6.87
CA ALA A 136 -21.25 6.79 -5.54
C ALA A 136 -21.31 8.20 -4.92
N GLY A 137 -20.91 9.25 -5.64
CA GLY A 137 -20.65 10.58 -5.11
C GLY A 137 -21.76 11.62 -5.29
N ASP A 138 -22.91 11.23 -5.83
CA ASP A 138 -24.10 12.09 -5.98
C ASP A 138 -24.85 12.36 -4.66
N GLY A 139 -25.62 13.44 -4.61
CA GLY A 139 -26.48 13.79 -3.47
C GLY A 139 -25.75 14.39 -2.27
N ASP A 140 -26.35 14.28 -1.09
CA ASP A 140 -25.80 14.83 0.15
C ASP A 140 -24.45 14.19 0.52
N ALA A 141 -23.57 14.97 1.16
CA ALA A 141 -22.24 14.52 1.51
C ALA A 141 -22.24 13.31 2.48
N ALA A 142 -23.21 13.21 3.39
CA ALA A 142 -23.33 12.10 4.31
C ALA A 142 -23.83 10.83 3.59
N GLU A 143 -24.83 10.96 2.72
CA GLU A 143 -25.34 9.86 1.90
C GLU A 143 -24.28 9.32 0.95
N ALA A 144 -23.60 10.22 0.23
CA ALA A 144 -22.50 9.86 -0.66
C ALA A 144 -21.37 9.15 0.09
N ARG A 145 -21.08 9.56 1.34
CA ARG A 145 -20.08 8.89 2.20
C ARG A 145 -20.50 7.46 2.53
N VAL A 146 -21.73 7.25 2.97
CA VAL A 146 -22.24 5.90 3.30
C VAL A 146 -22.27 5.01 2.05
N ARG A 147 -22.79 5.53 0.93
CA ARG A 147 -22.83 4.78 -0.34
C ARG A 147 -21.43 4.40 -0.82
N THR A 148 -20.46 5.31 -0.73
CA THR A 148 -19.08 5.03 -1.14
C THR A 148 -18.39 4.03 -0.21
N LEU A 149 -18.67 4.10 1.10
CA LEU A 149 -18.20 3.10 2.07
C LEU A 149 -18.71 1.71 1.71
N VAL A 150 -20.03 1.56 1.53
CA VAL A 150 -20.67 0.28 1.19
C VAL A 150 -20.17 -0.24 -0.16
N ALA A 151 -20.08 0.64 -1.17
CA ALA A 151 -19.54 0.29 -2.48
C ALA A 151 -18.07 -0.16 -2.40
N GLY A 152 -17.26 0.47 -1.54
CA GLY A 152 -15.88 0.04 -1.27
C GLY A 152 -15.81 -1.36 -0.65
N ILE A 153 -16.64 -1.66 0.35
CA ILE A 153 -16.72 -3.01 0.92
C ILE A 153 -17.12 -4.02 -0.16
N PHE A 154 -18.14 -3.71 -0.95
CA PHE A 154 -18.63 -4.59 -2.01
C PHE A 154 -17.56 -4.83 -3.09
N ALA A 155 -16.84 -3.79 -3.51
CA ALA A 155 -15.75 -3.91 -4.47
C ALA A 155 -14.59 -4.76 -3.92
N ALA A 156 -14.25 -4.62 -2.63
CA ALA A 156 -13.25 -5.48 -1.98
C ALA A 156 -13.68 -6.94 -1.95
N VAL A 157 -14.95 -7.22 -1.64
CA VAL A 157 -15.52 -8.58 -1.66
C VAL A 157 -15.54 -9.15 -3.08
N ILE A 158 -15.95 -8.39 -4.09
CA ILE A 158 -15.90 -8.84 -5.49
C ILE A 158 -14.47 -9.18 -5.89
N ALA A 159 -13.50 -8.30 -5.60
CA ALA A 159 -12.10 -8.57 -5.91
C ALA A 159 -11.61 -9.85 -5.20
N ALA A 160 -12.00 -10.07 -3.94
CA ALA A 160 -11.70 -11.29 -3.21
C ALA A 160 -12.30 -12.53 -3.89
N MET A 161 -13.61 -12.54 -4.16
CA MET A 161 -14.33 -13.69 -4.71
C MET A 161 -13.94 -13.99 -6.17
N ALA A 162 -13.59 -12.96 -6.95
CA ALA A 162 -13.13 -13.13 -8.32
C ALA A 162 -11.69 -13.67 -8.40
N THR A 163 -10.91 -13.58 -7.32
CA THR A 163 -9.48 -13.95 -7.34
C THR A 163 -9.28 -15.43 -7.69
N PRO A 164 -9.87 -16.43 -6.99
CA PRO A 164 -9.64 -17.83 -7.32
C PRO A 164 -9.91 -18.21 -8.78
N PRO A 165 -11.07 -17.91 -9.38
CA PRO A 165 -11.33 -18.31 -10.77
C PRO A 165 -10.41 -17.59 -11.77
N LEU A 166 -10.02 -16.33 -11.52
CA LEU A 166 -9.10 -15.59 -12.39
C LEU A 166 -7.66 -16.11 -12.34
N TRP A 167 -7.27 -16.76 -11.25
CA TRP A 167 -5.97 -17.40 -11.09
C TRP A 167 -5.94 -18.85 -11.60
N THR A 168 -7.09 -19.53 -11.61
CA THR A 168 -7.18 -20.99 -11.82
C THR A 168 -8.08 -21.37 -13.00
N THR A 169 -9.39 -21.45 -12.78
CA THR A 169 -10.36 -22.09 -13.69
C THR A 169 -10.65 -21.29 -14.95
N HIS A 170 -10.90 -19.98 -14.83
CA HIS A 170 -11.31 -19.11 -15.94
C HIS A 170 -10.16 -18.33 -16.55
N ARG A 171 -8.98 -18.38 -15.93
CA ARG A 171 -7.74 -17.69 -16.28
C ARG A 171 -7.73 -17.12 -17.72
N PRO A 172 -7.63 -15.80 -17.91
CA PRO A 172 -7.87 -15.14 -19.20
C PRO A 172 -6.70 -15.33 -20.20
N LYS A 173 -6.49 -16.57 -20.64
CA LYS A 173 -5.42 -16.98 -21.57
C LYS A 173 -5.51 -16.36 -22.97
N PHE A 174 -6.66 -15.74 -23.29
CA PHE A 174 -6.85 -15.00 -24.54
C PHE A 174 -6.09 -13.66 -24.55
N LEU A 175 -5.68 -13.15 -23.39
CA LEU A 175 -4.88 -11.93 -23.29
C LEU A 175 -3.40 -12.24 -23.49
N PRO A 176 -2.64 -11.35 -24.16
CA PRO A 176 -1.19 -11.39 -24.13
C PRO A 176 -0.67 -11.36 -22.69
N TRP A 177 0.40 -12.10 -22.42
CA TRP A 177 0.95 -12.25 -21.07
C TRP A 177 1.21 -10.94 -20.31
N PRO A 178 1.60 -9.79 -20.94
CA PRO A 178 1.79 -8.55 -20.20
C PRO A 178 0.50 -8.04 -19.57
N LEU A 179 -0.63 -8.18 -20.27
CA LEU A 179 -1.95 -7.79 -19.76
C LEU A 179 -2.50 -8.81 -18.77
N GLU A 180 -2.24 -10.09 -19.00
CA GLU A 180 -2.63 -11.15 -18.08
C GLU A 180 -2.00 -10.95 -16.68
N SER A 181 -0.74 -10.51 -16.61
CA SER A 181 -0.04 -10.21 -15.36
C SER A 181 -0.67 -9.09 -14.53
N TYR A 182 -1.52 -8.24 -15.12
CA TYR A 182 -2.32 -7.26 -14.38
C TYR A 182 -3.57 -7.88 -13.76
N ILE A 183 -4.00 -9.06 -14.20
CA ILE A 183 -5.21 -9.73 -13.70
C ILE A 183 -4.85 -10.79 -12.66
N ASN A 184 -3.86 -11.64 -12.93
CA ASN A 184 -3.44 -12.71 -12.02
C ASN A 184 -1.90 -12.81 -11.90
N GLY A 185 -1.43 -13.52 -10.88
CA GLY A 185 0.01 -13.68 -10.60
C GLY A 185 0.62 -14.96 -11.17
N VAL A 186 -0.09 -15.64 -12.08
CA VAL A 186 0.26 -16.98 -12.56
C VAL A 186 0.87 -16.93 -13.96
N HIS A 187 0.37 -16.07 -14.85
CA HIS A 187 0.84 -15.79 -16.22
C HIS A 187 1.67 -16.92 -16.89
N ILE A 188 2.74 -16.63 -17.63
CA ILE A 188 3.47 -17.66 -18.39
C ILE A 188 4.17 -18.71 -17.51
N PHE A 189 4.36 -18.46 -16.21
CA PHE A 189 4.99 -19.42 -15.29
C PHE A 189 4.05 -20.52 -14.81
N LYS A 190 2.73 -20.38 -14.97
CA LYS A 190 1.72 -21.38 -14.56
C LYS A 190 1.68 -21.67 -13.05
N GLU A 191 2.38 -20.88 -12.24
CA GLU A 191 2.35 -20.93 -10.78
C GLU A 191 2.37 -19.51 -10.18
N PRO A 192 1.76 -19.29 -8.99
CA PRO A 192 1.80 -18.04 -8.26
C PRO A 192 3.22 -17.49 -8.05
N GLN A 193 3.47 -16.25 -8.48
CA GLN A 193 4.75 -15.59 -8.26
C GLN A 193 4.70 -14.59 -7.09
N PRO A 194 5.63 -14.68 -6.11
CA PRO A 194 5.62 -13.79 -4.95
C PRO A 194 6.06 -12.35 -5.25
N TRP A 195 6.74 -12.11 -6.39
CA TRP A 195 7.16 -10.77 -6.83
C TRP A 195 6.20 -10.11 -7.82
N LEU A 196 5.05 -10.73 -8.10
CA LEU A 196 4.02 -10.12 -8.94
C LEU A 196 2.88 -9.56 -8.11
N PHE A 197 2.47 -8.35 -8.50
CA PHE A 197 1.32 -7.66 -7.93
C PHE A 197 0.27 -7.50 -9.04
N PRO A 198 -0.66 -8.44 -9.23
CA PRO A 198 -1.83 -8.25 -10.10
C PRO A 198 -2.95 -7.43 -9.43
N LEU A 199 -4.01 -7.07 -10.14
CA LEU A 199 -5.21 -6.43 -9.55
C LEU A 199 -5.94 -7.35 -8.58
N PHE A 200 -6.01 -8.65 -8.87
CA PHE A 200 -6.70 -9.64 -8.04
C PHE A 200 -5.64 -10.49 -7.32
N PRO A 201 -5.58 -10.52 -5.99
CA PRO A 201 -6.50 -9.90 -5.03
C PRO A 201 -6.14 -8.47 -4.59
N TRP A 202 -4.98 -7.93 -4.99
CA TRP A 202 -4.36 -6.79 -4.32
C TRP A 202 -5.22 -5.51 -4.25
N SER A 203 -6.05 -5.25 -5.26
CA SER A 203 -6.99 -4.12 -5.27
C SER A 203 -8.02 -4.18 -4.14
N ALA A 204 -8.35 -5.37 -3.62
CA ALA A 204 -9.26 -5.52 -2.49
C ALA A 204 -8.77 -4.77 -1.24
N PHE A 205 -7.45 -4.75 -0.99
CA PHE A 205 -6.88 -3.98 0.11
C PHE A 205 -7.10 -2.48 -0.06
N ALA A 206 -7.04 -1.96 -1.29
CA ALA A 206 -7.27 -0.55 -1.57
C ALA A 206 -8.72 -0.18 -1.27
N PHE A 207 -9.67 -1.00 -1.72
CA PHE A 207 -11.10 -0.79 -1.48
C PHE A 207 -11.48 -0.98 0.00
N ALA A 208 -10.87 -1.94 0.70
CA ALA A 208 -11.01 -2.07 2.15
C ALA A 208 -10.51 -0.81 2.87
N GLY A 209 -9.34 -0.28 2.45
CA GLY A 209 -8.80 0.97 2.94
C GLY A 209 -9.70 2.17 2.65
N LEU A 210 -10.33 2.22 1.47
CA LEU A 210 -11.28 3.25 1.09
C LEU A 210 -12.49 3.26 2.03
N ALA A 211 -13.07 2.08 2.28
CA ALA A 211 -14.20 1.92 3.18
C ALA A 211 -13.85 2.38 4.61
N VAL A 212 -12.70 1.95 5.14
CA VAL A 212 -12.20 2.41 6.45
C VAL A 212 -11.98 3.92 6.46
N GLY A 213 -11.41 4.48 5.39
CA GLY A 213 -11.20 5.91 5.26
C GLY A 213 -12.49 6.72 5.36
N PHE A 214 -13.55 6.31 4.66
CA PHE A 214 -14.86 6.97 4.78
C PHE A 214 -15.54 6.73 6.13
N PHE A 215 -15.38 5.55 6.74
CA PHE A 215 -15.85 5.28 8.10
C PHE A 215 -15.24 6.25 9.11
N LEU A 216 -13.93 6.53 9.01
CA LEU A 216 -13.24 7.48 9.89
C LEU A 216 -13.73 8.93 9.76
N PHE A 217 -14.42 9.27 8.66
CA PHE A 217 -15.08 10.58 8.49
C PHE A 217 -16.55 10.61 8.88
N SER A 218 -17.14 9.49 9.29
CA SER A 218 -18.49 9.48 9.86
C SER A 218 -18.57 10.36 11.11
N ASP A 219 -19.78 10.86 11.40
CA ASP A 219 -20.00 11.68 12.60
C ASP A 219 -19.67 10.92 13.88
N PHE A 220 -19.96 9.62 13.90
CA PHE A 220 -19.57 8.73 15.00
C PHE A 220 -18.06 8.73 15.21
N ALA A 221 -17.28 8.48 14.15
CA ALA A 221 -15.82 8.39 14.26
C ALA A 221 -15.18 9.73 14.64
N ARG A 222 -15.72 10.85 14.15
CA ARG A 222 -15.25 12.18 14.52
C ARG A 222 -15.53 12.53 15.99
N ARG A 223 -16.69 12.13 16.53
CA ARG A 223 -17.08 12.41 17.92
C ARG A 223 -16.42 11.46 18.91
N ARG A 224 -16.22 10.20 18.54
CA ARG A 224 -15.75 9.12 19.41
C ARG A 224 -14.56 8.39 18.80
N GLU A 225 -13.51 9.13 18.47
CA GLU A 225 -12.32 8.62 17.76
C GLU A 225 -11.75 7.33 18.38
N GLY A 226 -11.52 7.31 19.69
CA GLY A 226 -11.00 6.12 20.38
C GLY A 226 -11.89 4.88 20.25
N LEU A 227 -13.21 5.04 20.38
CA LEU A 227 -14.16 3.94 20.19
C LEU A 227 -14.26 3.49 18.73
N ALA A 228 -14.12 4.41 17.78
CA ALA A 228 -14.11 4.09 16.36
C ALA A 228 -12.91 3.20 15.99
N PHE A 229 -11.71 3.55 16.48
CA PHE A 229 -10.53 2.71 16.30
C PHE A 229 -10.63 1.39 17.06
N ALA A 230 -11.18 1.37 18.27
CA ALA A 230 -11.43 0.13 19.00
C ALA A 230 -12.42 -0.78 18.26
N ALA A 231 -13.48 -0.22 17.66
CA ALA A 231 -14.44 -0.94 16.83
C ALA A 231 -13.76 -1.52 15.57
N LEU A 232 -12.85 -0.77 14.92
CA LEU A 232 -12.03 -1.30 13.83
C LEU A 232 -11.13 -2.45 14.29
N GLY A 233 -10.49 -2.33 15.46
CA GLY A 233 -9.69 -3.40 16.05
C GLY A 233 -10.51 -4.67 16.33
N GLY A 234 -11.70 -4.51 16.93
CA GLY A 234 -12.65 -5.61 17.18
C GLY A 234 -13.17 -6.24 15.89
N ALA A 235 -13.51 -5.42 14.88
CA ALA A 235 -13.86 -5.90 13.54
C ALA A 235 -12.70 -6.68 12.91
N GLY A 236 -11.46 -6.25 13.13
CA GLY A 236 -10.27 -6.98 12.70
C GLY A 236 -10.18 -8.38 13.30
N ILE A 237 -10.38 -8.51 14.61
CA ILE A 237 -10.41 -9.81 15.31
C ILE A 237 -11.55 -10.69 14.75
N ALA A 238 -12.75 -10.14 14.64
CA ALA A 238 -13.91 -10.87 14.10
C ALA A 238 -13.65 -11.35 12.67
N THR A 239 -13.03 -10.51 11.83
CA THR A 239 -12.68 -10.84 10.45
C THR A 239 -11.65 -11.98 10.38
N CYS A 240 -10.63 -11.96 11.24
CA CYS A 240 -9.67 -13.05 11.36
C CYS A 240 -10.33 -14.36 11.79
N TYR A 241 -11.22 -14.29 12.78
CA TYR A 241 -11.97 -15.46 13.24
C TYR A 241 -12.88 -16.03 12.14
N LEU A 242 -13.63 -15.17 11.44
CA LEU A 242 -14.48 -15.58 10.32
C LEU A 242 -13.69 -16.22 9.19
N SER A 243 -12.50 -15.71 8.88
CA SER A 243 -11.61 -16.35 7.91
C SER A 243 -11.28 -17.79 8.30
N ILE A 244 -10.91 -18.03 9.56
CA ILE A 244 -10.55 -19.38 10.03
C ILE A 244 -11.79 -20.28 10.03
N LEU A 245 -12.94 -19.75 10.45
CA LEU A 245 -14.21 -20.47 10.47
C LEU A 245 -14.64 -20.91 9.06
N PHE A 246 -14.58 -20.00 8.09
CA PHE A 246 -14.93 -20.30 6.70
C PHE A 246 -13.94 -21.27 6.06
N ASP A 247 -12.65 -21.17 6.38
CA ASP A 247 -11.64 -22.10 5.86
C ASP A 247 -11.75 -23.50 6.47
N SER A 248 -12.23 -23.59 7.71
CA SER A 248 -12.51 -24.87 8.40
C SER A 248 -13.84 -25.51 7.96
N SER A 249 -14.64 -24.81 7.15
CA SER A 249 -15.92 -25.31 6.66
C SER A 249 -15.71 -26.45 5.65
N PRO A 250 -16.56 -27.49 5.64
CA PRO A 250 -16.51 -28.53 4.60
C PRO A 250 -16.98 -28.03 3.23
N VAL A 251 -17.53 -26.81 3.14
CA VAL A 251 -18.08 -26.25 1.89
C VAL A 251 -16.95 -25.77 0.98
N GLN A 252 -16.80 -26.42 -0.18
CA GLN A 252 -15.85 -26.01 -1.21
C GLN A 252 -16.54 -25.12 -2.26
N LEU A 253 -16.28 -23.82 -2.18
CA LEU A 253 -16.82 -22.83 -3.13
C LEU A 253 -16.09 -22.82 -4.48
N TYR A 254 -14.82 -23.24 -4.50
CA TYR A 254 -13.96 -23.17 -5.69
C TYR A 254 -13.36 -24.54 -6.01
N ALA A 255 -13.17 -24.81 -7.30
CA ALA A 255 -12.62 -26.08 -7.78
C ALA A 255 -11.15 -26.32 -7.41
N VAL A 256 -10.39 -25.25 -7.14
CA VAL A 256 -8.97 -25.31 -6.79
C VAL A 256 -8.76 -24.62 -5.46
N TYR A 257 -8.17 -25.33 -4.51
CA TYR A 257 -7.83 -24.81 -3.19
C TYR A 257 -6.36 -24.35 -3.16
N ASP A 258 -6.16 -23.05 -2.96
CA ASP A 258 -4.84 -22.45 -2.77
C ASP A 258 -4.93 -21.30 -1.75
N TYR A 259 -4.75 -21.67 -0.47
CA TYR A 259 -4.93 -20.77 0.67
C TYR A 259 -4.03 -19.53 0.59
N TRP A 260 -2.75 -19.71 0.28
CA TRP A 260 -1.75 -18.66 0.47
C TRP A 260 -1.70 -17.61 -0.64
N HIS A 261 -2.29 -17.87 -1.80
CA HIS A 261 -2.18 -16.97 -2.96
C HIS A 261 -3.53 -16.45 -3.47
N SER A 262 -4.52 -17.33 -3.64
CA SER A 262 -5.77 -16.97 -4.32
C SER A 262 -7.03 -17.10 -3.46
N ASN A 263 -6.99 -17.84 -2.34
CA ASN A 263 -8.16 -18.07 -1.50
C ASN A 263 -8.66 -16.77 -0.83
N PRO A 264 -9.97 -16.49 -0.90
CA PRO A 264 -10.51 -15.28 -0.30
C PRO A 264 -10.46 -15.24 1.22
N ASN A 265 -10.45 -16.39 1.90
CA ASN A 265 -10.30 -16.46 3.35
C ASN A 265 -8.97 -15.86 3.76
N PHE A 266 -7.88 -16.20 3.08
CA PHE A 266 -6.58 -15.62 3.40
C PHE A 266 -6.52 -14.10 3.18
N LEU A 267 -7.19 -13.60 2.14
CA LEU A 267 -7.38 -12.16 1.96
C LEU A 267 -8.17 -11.53 3.13
N LEU A 268 -9.25 -12.19 3.56
CA LEU A 268 -10.07 -11.77 4.71
C LEU A 268 -9.23 -11.70 5.99
N LEU A 269 -8.44 -12.74 6.29
CA LEU A 269 -7.49 -12.77 7.40
C LEU A 269 -6.54 -11.55 7.36
N ARG A 270 -5.93 -11.28 6.19
CA ARG A 270 -5.03 -10.14 6.02
C ARG A 270 -5.74 -8.81 6.23
N CYS A 271 -6.96 -8.64 5.73
CA CYS A 271 -7.78 -7.46 6.03
C CYS A 271 -8.00 -7.28 7.53
N GLY A 272 -8.30 -8.37 8.25
CA GLY A 272 -8.44 -8.35 9.71
C GLY A 272 -7.16 -7.89 10.41
N ILE A 273 -6.01 -8.42 10.00
CA ILE A 273 -4.68 -8.02 10.51
C ILE A 273 -4.42 -6.53 10.25
N LEU A 274 -4.76 -6.01 9.07
CA LEU A 274 -4.58 -4.59 8.74
C LEU A 274 -5.42 -3.67 9.65
N LEU A 275 -6.66 -4.06 9.96
CA LEU A 275 -7.52 -3.32 10.88
C LEU A 275 -6.96 -3.33 12.31
N MET A 276 -6.46 -4.48 12.77
CA MET A 276 -5.79 -4.60 14.06
C MET A 276 -4.53 -3.73 14.12
N ILE A 277 -3.68 -3.76 13.08
CA ILE A 277 -2.50 -2.89 12.99
C ILE A 277 -2.92 -1.42 13.03
N LEU A 278 -3.95 -1.02 12.29
CA LEU A 278 -4.44 0.36 12.31
C LEU A 278 -4.86 0.81 13.71
N PHE A 279 -5.59 -0.03 14.45
CA PHE A 279 -5.95 0.21 15.85
C PHE A 279 -4.71 0.33 16.75
N LEU A 280 -3.78 -0.62 16.66
CA LEU A 280 -2.56 -0.63 17.48
C LEU A 280 -1.68 0.58 17.20
N VAL A 281 -1.52 0.99 15.93
CA VAL A 281 -0.76 2.17 15.55
C VAL A 281 -1.45 3.45 16.03
N TYR A 282 -2.78 3.52 15.95
CA TYR A 282 -3.54 4.62 16.54
C TYR A 282 -3.30 4.71 18.05
N ALA A 283 -3.44 3.60 18.79
CA ALA A 283 -3.21 3.53 20.22
C ALA A 283 -1.77 3.94 20.59
N TRP A 284 -0.79 3.44 19.83
CA TRP A 284 0.63 3.80 19.98
C TRP A 284 0.91 5.28 19.73
N CYS A 285 0.23 5.87 18.73
CA CYS A 285 0.33 7.30 18.43
C CYS A 285 -0.37 8.18 19.46
N ARG A 286 -1.47 7.70 20.04
CA ARG A 286 -2.29 8.45 20.99
C ARG A 286 -1.75 8.42 22.41
N TRP A 287 -1.28 7.26 22.86
CA TRP A 287 -0.87 7.02 24.24
C TRP A 287 0.59 6.61 24.40
N GLY A 288 1.24 6.17 23.32
CA GLY A 288 2.63 5.74 23.33
C GLY A 288 3.64 6.87 23.10
N LEU A 289 4.85 6.48 22.71
CA LEU A 289 5.97 7.39 22.46
C LEU A 289 6.10 7.78 20.98
N ALA A 290 5.22 7.31 20.10
CA ALA A 290 5.36 7.41 18.65
C ALA A 290 5.54 8.85 18.13
N GLN A 291 4.95 9.81 18.84
CA GLN A 291 4.98 11.24 18.52
C GLN A 291 5.83 12.06 19.51
N LYS A 292 6.46 11.43 20.51
CA LYS A 292 7.32 12.15 21.45
C LYS A 292 8.68 12.38 20.80
N GLY A 293 8.96 13.64 20.45
CA GLY A 293 10.22 14.03 19.82
C GLY A 293 10.32 13.60 18.35
N PHE A 294 11.52 13.23 17.91
CA PHE A 294 11.77 12.77 16.55
C PHE A 294 11.34 11.32 16.36
N SER A 295 10.53 11.06 15.33
CA SER A 295 10.03 9.72 14.99
C SER A 295 10.59 9.28 13.63
N PRO A 296 11.62 8.41 13.61
CA PRO A 296 12.20 7.88 12.37
C PRO A 296 11.17 7.20 11.48
N ILE A 297 10.21 6.50 12.08
CA ILE A 297 9.16 5.76 11.38
C ILE A 297 8.23 6.72 10.65
N ILE A 298 7.73 7.76 11.31
CA ILE A 298 6.92 8.81 10.66
C ILE A 298 7.75 9.49 9.56
N GLN A 299 9.03 9.76 9.82
CA GLN A 299 9.91 10.38 8.84
C GLN A 299 10.07 9.54 7.56
N LEU A 300 10.21 8.21 7.66
CA LEU A 300 10.21 7.31 6.51
C LEU A 300 8.84 7.27 5.82
N GLY A 301 7.75 7.20 6.58
CA GLY A 301 6.40 7.19 6.01
C GLY A 301 6.03 8.46 5.23
N ASN A 302 6.65 9.60 5.55
CA ASN A 302 6.47 10.86 4.83
C ASN A 302 7.11 10.88 3.43
N THR A 303 8.10 10.02 3.21
CA THR A 303 8.89 9.94 1.98
C THR A 303 8.91 8.52 1.43
N SER A 304 7.87 7.72 1.73
CA SER A 304 7.82 6.29 1.45
C SER A 304 8.14 5.94 -0.01
N LEU A 305 7.61 6.73 -0.96
CA LEU A 305 7.89 6.53 -2.39
C LEU A 305 9.38 6.72 -2.73
N LEU A 306 10.04 7.74 -2.15
CA LEU A 306 11.45 8.00 -2.39
C LEU A 306 12.32 6.88 -1.83
N VAL A 307 12.07 6.49 -0.58
CA VAL A 307 12.87 5.43 0.05
C VAL A 307 12.57 4.08 -0.59
N TYR A 308 11.33 3.83 -1.04
CA TYR A 308 10.98 2.69 -1.88
C TYR A 308 11.83 2.66 -3.15
N TRP A 309 11.86 3.75 -3.90
CA TRP A 309 12.57 3.82 -5.18
C TRP A 309 14.07 3.55 -5.01
N VAL A 310 14.70 4.18 -4.02
CA VAL A 310 16.16 4.14 -3.88
C VAL A 310 16.64 2.86 -3.21
N HIS A 311 15.92 2.31 -2.23
CA HIS A 311 16.40 1.11 -1.53
C HIS A 311 16.45 -0.13 -2.44
N ILE A 312 15.56 -0.25 -3.44
CA ILE A 312 15.56 -1.39 -4.36
C ILE A 312 16.90 -1.49 -5.09
N GLU A 313 17.47 -0.37 -5.53
CA GLU A 313 18.76 -0.35 -6.22
C GLU A 313 19.92 -0.86 -5.35
N PHE A 314 19.89 -0.53 -4.06
CA PHE A 314 20.90 -0.96 -3.09
C PHE A 314 20.71 -2.39 -2.57
N VAL A 315 19.59 -3.02 -2.88
CA VAL A 315 19.26 -4.38 -2.42
C VAL A 315 19.23 -5.36 -3.58
N TYR A 316 18.38 -5.12 -4.58
CA TYR A 316 18.23 -5.97 -5.77
C TYR A 316 18.96 -5.45 -7.00
N GLY A 317 19.27 -4.16 -7.07
CA GLY A 317 19.91 -3.54 -8.23
C GLY A 317 21.38 -3.92 -8.41
N ARG A 318 22.02 -3.25 -9.36
CA ARG A 318 23.46 -3.40 -9.65
C ARG A 318 24.33 -2.90 -8.49
N PHE A 319 23.88 -1.89 -7.77
CA PHE A 319 24.58 -1.28 -6.64
C PHE A 319 24.28 -1.96 -5.31
N SER A 320 23.97 -3.27 -5.35
CA SER A 320 23.66 -4.02 -4.13
C SER A 320 24.81 -3.93 -3.14
N ILE A 321 24.54 -3.49 -1.91
CA ILE A 321 25.60 -3.23 -0.92
C ILE A 321 26.21 -4.51 -0.33
N LEU A 322 25.54 -5.65 -0.54
CA LEU A 322 25.98 -6.97 -0.08
C LEU A 322 25.81 -8.02 -1.20
N PRO A 323 26.64 -9.08 -1.22
CA PRO A 323 26.49 -10.18 -2.17
C PRO A 323 25.13 -10.88 -2.02
N LYS A 324 24.43 -11.04 -3.15
CA LYS A 324 23.11 -11.67 -3.23
C LYS A 324 23.23 -13.18 -3.03
N GLY A 325 22.36 -13.76 -2.20
CA GLY A 325 22.30 -15.21 -1.94
C GLY A 325 23.50 -15.82 -1.22
N GLN A 326 24.39 -15.02 -0.63
CA GLN A 326 25.66 -15.51 -0.06
C GLN A 326 25.88 -15.07 1.40
N CYS A 327 24.98 -14.26 1.97
CA CYS A 327 25.16 -13.73 3.32
C CYS A 327 24.56 -14.63 4.40
N SER A 328 25.20 -14.65 5.57
CA SER A 328 24.59 -15.17 6.79
C SER A 328 23.49 -14.22 7.30
N ALA A 329 22.64 -14.71 8.20
CA ALA A 329 21.57 -13.90 8.81
C ALA A 329 22.11 -12.65 9.53
N LEU A 330 23.24 -12.77 10.22
CA LEU A 330 23.87 -11.65 10.92
C LEU A 330 24.35 -10.57 9.93
N LYS A 331 25.06 -10.98 8.86
CA LYS A 331 25.57 -10.07 7.83
C LYS A 331 24.42 -9.36 7.10
N ALA A 332 23.35 -10.09 6.75
CA ALA A 332 22.17 -9.50 6.13
C ALA A 332 21.44 -8.52 7.08
N THR A 333 21.40 -8.82 8.38
CA THR A 333 20.80 -7.92 9.39
C THR A 333 21.62 -6.66 9.59
N ALA A 334 22.95 -6.75 9.58
CA ALA A 334 23.80 -5.56 9.57
C ALA A 334 23.53 -4.69 8.33
N GLY A 335 23.45 -5.30 7.14
CA GLY A 335 23.07 -4.60 5.92
C GLY A 335 21.69 -3.93 5.99
N LEU A 336 20.71 -4.59 6.60
CA LEU A 336 19.36 -4.03 6.82
C LEU A 336 19.42 -2.77 7.69
N ILE A 337 20.20 -2.77 8.77
CA ILE A 337 20.39 -1.58 9.62
C ILE A 337 21.04 -0.46 8.81
N THR A 338 22.04 -0.78 7.98
CA THR A 338 22.67 0.20 7.08
C THR A 338 21.67 0.80 6.10
N ILE A 339 20.83 -0.02 5.44
CA ILE A 339 19.77 0.47 4.54
C ILE A 339 18.78 1.34 5.29
N PHE A 340 18.33 0.92 6.48
CA PHE A 340 17.40 1.71 7.29
C PHE A 340 17.96 3.11 7.61
N LEU A 341 19.21 3.18 8.09
CA LEU A 341 19.86 4.45 8.42
C LEU A 341 20.11 5.32 7.18
N ALA A 342 20.53 4.72 6.06
CA ALA A 342 20.73 5.42 4.80
C ALA A 342 19.42 6.02 4.27
N MET A 343 18.33 5.25 4.27
CA MET A 343 17.01 5.70 3.83
C MET A 343 16.43 6.77 4.76
N LEU A 344 16.69 6.66 6.07
CA LEU A 344 16.33 7.69 7.03
C LEU A 344 17.10 9.00 6.78
N GLY A 345 18.41 8.92 6.54
CA GLY A 345 19.25 10.05 6.17
C GLY A 345 18.80 10.72 4.87
N LEU A 346 18.51 9.93 3.83
CA LEU A 346 17.95 10.42 2.56
C LEU A 346 16.59 11.11 2.76
N SER A 347 15.71 10.51 3.57
CA SER A 347 14.43 11.10 3.92
C SER A 347 14.59 12.46 4.62
N LEU A 348 15.51 12.54 5.59
CA LEU A 348 15.82 13.78 6.29
C LEU A 348 16.34 14.84 5.31
N ALA A 349 17.35 14.52 4.50
CA ALA A 349 17.90 15.41 3.49
C ALA A 349 16.83 15.93 2.53
N ARG A 350 15.92 15.06 2.06
CA ARG A 350 14.82 15.46 1.19
C ARG A 350 13.88 16.47 1.86
N THR A 351 13.53 16.24 3.12
CA THR A 351 12.58 17.09 3.84
C THR A 351 13.21 18.41 4.31
N THR A 352 14.48 18.43 4.68
CA THR A 352 15.22 19.65 5.02
C THR A 352 15.46 20.50 3.77
N TRP A 353 15.87 19.90 2.65
CA TRP A 353 16.02 20.59 1.37
C TRP A 353 14.72 21.25 0.92
N LYS A 354 13.60 20.54 1.01
CA LYS A 354 12.27 21.09 0.68
C LYS A 354 11.92 22.29 1.55
N LYS A 355 12.18 22.22 2.87
CA LYS A 355 11.95 23.34 3.80
C LYS A 355 12.82 24.55 3.45
N TRP A 356 14.09 24.32 3.13
CA TRP A 356 15.03 25.37 2.74
C TRP A 356 14.60 26.07 1.46
N ARG A 357 14.26 25.32 0.39
CA ARG A 357 13.80 25.88 -0.89
C ARG A 357 12.52 26.72 -0.74
N VAL A 358 11.58 26.32 0.12
CA VAL A 358 10.36 27.11 0.39
C VAL A 358 10.67 28.40 1.12
N ARG A 359 11.66 28.41 2.02
CA ARG A 359 12.12 29.63 2.72
C ARG A 359 12.90 30.58 1.80
N ALA A 360 13.60 30.04 0.80
CA ALA A 360 14.41 30.80 -0.15
C ALA A 360 13.61 31.45 -1.28
N LEU A 361 12.36 31.02 -1.53
CA LEU A 361 11.49 31.69 -2.50
C LEU A 361 11.05 33.04 -1.93
N PRO A 362 11.21 34.16 -2.67
CA PRO A 362 10.72 35.46 -2.21
C PRO A 362 9.22 35.36 -1.97
N LYS A 363 8.77 35.74 -0.76
CA LYS A 363 7.34 35.92 -0.49
C LYS A 363 6.89 37.07 -1.38
N ASN A 364 6.14 36.78 -2.44
CA ASN A 364 5.61 37.81 -3.33
C ASN A 364 4.62 38.70 -2.53
N PRO A 365 4.93 39.98 -2.24
CA PRO A 365 4.07 40.83 -1.42
C PRO A 365 2.81 41.31 -2.16
N ALA A 366 2.67 40.98 -3.46
CA ALA A 366 1.56 41.43 -4.30
C ALA A 366 0.24 40.64 -4.13
N ALA A 367 0.21 39.55 -3.35
CA ALA A 367 -1.03 38.75 -3.15
C ALA A 367 -1.92 39.24 -2.00
N THR A 368 -1.54 40.31 -1.30
CA THR A 368 -2.31 40.90 -0.17
C THR A 368 -2.92 42.27 -0.48
N ALA A 369 -2.75 42.81 -1.69
CA ALA A 369 -3.44 44.02 -2.11
C ALA A 369 -4.68 43.62 -2.95
N ALA A 370 -5.82 43.46 -2.27
CA ALA A 370 -7.10 43.62 -2.94
C ALA A 370 -7.22 45.09 -3.38
N PRO A 371 -7.54 45.40 -4.65
CA PRO A 371 -8.02 46.72 -4.98
C PRO A 371 -9.46 46.84 -4.47
N ALA A 372 -9.65 47.72 -3.49
CA ALA A 372 -10.91 48.40 -3.30
C ALA A 372 -11.17 49.26 -4.54
N GLY A 373 -12.37 49.20 -5.12
CA GLY A 373 -12.76 50.12 -6.19
C GLY A 373 -13.94 49.66 -7.03
N PHE A 374 -15.12 50.13 -6.61
CA PHE A 374 -16.42 50.31 -7.30
C PHE A 374 -17.13 49.11 -7.92
#